data_AF-A0A662M0H5-F1
#
_entry.id   AF-A0A662M0H5-F1
#
_cell.length_a   1.000
_cell.length_b   1.000
_cell.length_c   1.000
_cell.angle_alpha   90.00
_cell.angle_beta   90.00
_cell.angle_gamma   90.00
#
_symmetry.space_group_name_H-M   'P 1'
#
loop_
_entity.id
_entity.type
_entity.pdbx_description
1 polymer ?
#
loop_
_entity_poly.entity_id
_entity_poly.type
_entity_poly.pdbx_seq_one_letter_code
_entity_poly.pdbx_strand_id
1 'polypeptide(L)'
;ENDTYTYYPFQENAVGRVTGYDSEDCSALIARTIYYDTIIQMLGEWKNNATVQTGCGLEFQKVPLLTTLANMISGGDEPTKWPTGESMFTNLHITHDLQESGFNVKNTFLLESQREGFSDLKSVGRKYILFPRVIEAISGENAVHGGENQRNSNIIFTFAHGFYYLYEAGDILMDARGFPPFTTMSRFYYMGSGLSSKGTYDVRSIVNSEYNPSVLFVESCIVGRTDGIMPQNTLSQAYLHAGINGMVAATRVTADPGYLEPGMIFRGFGAKGFVNATLNLKLKGEYPDMHFGAVIAQDFILDMAQGDNTTGMALRNAKNLYLPKDANSTFMWTPPLPFTTGEETIDRMVEEKMPQSMSEEGKFMDKKYHCLHEFTLYGDPAFNPYQPLNGD
;
A
#
# COMPACT_ATOMS: atom_id res chain seq x y z
N GLU A 1 0.43 -17.30 21.03
CA GLU A 1 -1.05 -17.28 20.99
C GLU A 1 -1.53 -18.69 21.27
N ASN A 2 -2.47 -18.86 22.20
CA ASN A 2 -3.04 -20.17 22.59
C ASN A 2 -4.57 -20.11 22.42
N ASP A 3 -5.07 -19.60 21.28
CA ASP A 3 -6.46 -19.84 20.92
C ASP A 3 -6.56 -21.25 20.33
N THR A 4 -7.01 -22.19 21.14
CA THR A 4 -7.26 -23.58 20.74
C THR A 4 -8.74 -23.85 20.50
N TYR A 5 -9.60 -22.83 20.57
CA TYR A 5 -11.05 -22.98 20.59
C TYR A 5 -11.73 -22.56 19.29
N THR A 6 -11.04 -21.76 18.46
CA THR A 6 -11.54 -21.33 17.15
C THR A 6 -10.77 -22.02 16.02
N TYR A 7 -11.40 -22.09 14.84
CA TYR A 7 -10.80 -22.70 13.66
C TYR A 7 -9.69 -21.82 13.04
N TYR A 8 -9.88 -20.51 13.05
CA TYR A 8 -8.87 -19.52 12.68
C TYR A 8 -8.54 -18.66 13.89
N PRO A 9 -7.28 -18.21 14.08
CA PRO A 9 -6.88 -17.37 15.19
C PRO A 9 -7.83 -16.18 15.36
N PHE A 10 -8.29 -15.99 16.58
CA PHE A 10 -9.14 -14.88 16.94
C PHE A 10 -8.38 -13.89 17.83
N GLN A 11 -8.39 -12.62 17.46
CA GLN A 11 -7.85 -11.54 18.27
C GLN A 11 -8.97 -10.98 19.16
N GLU A 12 -8.90 -11.23 20.46
CA GLU A 12 -9.94 -10.78 21.41
C GLU A 12 -9.85 -9.27 21.70
N ASN A 13 -8.62 -8.78 21.84
CA ASN A 13 -8.35 -7.41 22.25
C ASN A 13 -8.16 -6.48 21.05
N ALA A 14 -8.71 -5.27 21.13
CA ALA A 14 -8.27 -4.15 20.31
C ALA A 14 -6.87 -3.72 20.78
N VAL A 15 -5.89 -3.71 19.88
CA VAL A 15 -4.50 -3.41 20.21
C VAL A 15 -4.00 -2.28 19.32
N GLY A 16 -3.50 -1.22 19.95
CA GLY A 16 -2.80 -0.11 19.32
C GLY A 16 -1.56 0.27 20.11
N ARG A 17 -0.63 0.97 19.46
CA ARG A 17 0.61 1.46 20.06
C ARG A 17 0.59 2.99 20.12
N VAL A 18 0.45 3.53 21.33
CA VAL A 18 0.65 4.96 21.58
C VAL A 18 2.16 5.18 21.74
N THR A 19 2.79 5.69 20.69
CA THR A 19 4.23 5.93 20.59
C THR A 19 4.52 7.27 19.92
N GLY A 20 5.75 7.75 20.03
CA GLY A 20 6.20 9.02 19.47
C GLY A 20 7.71 9.19 19.60
N TYR A 21 8.25 10.36 19.24
CA TYR A 21 9.67 10.65 19.42
C TYR A 21 10.07 10.78 20.89
N ASP A 22 9.15 11.31 21.70
CA ASP A 22 9.31 11.58 23.12
C ASP A 22 7.93 11.58 23.83
N SER A 23 7.92 12.03 25.08
CA SER A 23 6.71 12.16 25.90
C SER A 23 5.73 13.19 25.35
N GLU A 24 6.24 14.26 24.74
CA GLU A 24 5.47 15.38 24.21
C GLU A 24 4.67 14.94 22.99
N ASP A 25 5.28 14.17 22.08
CA ASP A 25 4.59 13.54 20.95
C ASP A 25 3.47 12.60 21.41
N CYS A 26 3.75 11.74 22.40
CA CYS A 26 2.75 10.82 22.95
C CYS A 26 1.60 11.61 23.62
N SER A 27 1.94 12.66 24.37
CA SER A 27 0.95 13.54 25.00
C SER A 27 0.10 14.26 23.95
N ALA A 28 0.69 14.70 22.84
CA ALA A 28 -0.03 15.35 21.75
C ALA A 28 -0.99 14.37 21.05
N LEU A 29 -0.56 13.13 20.80
CA LEU A 29 -1.41 12.06 20.24
C LEU A 29 -2.62 11.75 21.13
N ILE A 30 -2.40 11.63 22.45
CA ILE A 30 -3.49 11.43 23.41
C ILE A 30 -4.42 12.65 23.44
N ALA A 31 -3.87 13.86 23.46
CA ALA A 31 -4.66 15.09 23.47
C ALA A 31 -5.53 15.21 22.21
N ARG A 32 -5.00 14.89 21.02
CA ARG A 32 -5.77 14.87 19.77
C ARG A 32 -6.94 13.90 19.82
N THR A 33 -6.78 12.78 20.52
CA THR A 33 -7.86 11.80 20.71
C THR A 33 -8.91 12.31 21.70
N ILE A 34 -8.50 12.85 22.86
CA ILE A 34 -9.43 13.36 23.89
C ILE A 34 -10.22 14.58 23.39
N TYR A 35 -9.57 15.48 22.66
CA TYR A 35 -10.16 16.72 22.17
C TYR A 35 -10.63 16.62 20.72
N TYR A 36 -10.74 15.40 20.17
CA TYR A 36 -11.02 15.19 18.75
C TYR A 36 -12.29 15.89 18.30
N ASP A 37 -13.39 15.77 19.04
CA ASP A 37 -14.67 16.40 18.71
C ASP A 37 -14.57 17.93 18.58
N THR A 38 -13.74 18.56 19.42
CA THR A 38 -13.48 20.00 19.34
C THR A 38 -12.63 20.33 18.12
N ILE A 39 -11.56 19.54 17.88
CA ILE A 39 -10.65 19.75 16.76
C ILE A 39 -11.39 19.58 15.43
N ILE A 40 -12.15 18.49 15.28
CA ILE A 40 -12.78 18.12 14.01
C ILE A 40 -13.85 19.12 13.57
N GLN A 41 -14.56 19.75 14.52
CA GLN A 41 -15.50 20.84 14.24
C GLN A 41 -14.81 22.10 13.69
N MET A 42 -13.55 22.35 14.06
CA MET A 42 -12.76 23.48 13.54
C MET A 42 -12.25 23.24 12.12
N LEU A 43 -12.25 21.99 11.64
CA LEU A 43 -11.69 21.60 10.34
C LEU A 43 -12.69 21.74 9.18
N GLY A 44 -13.94 22.13 9.46
CA GLY A 44 -14.94 22.44 8.43
C GLY A 44 -15.14 21.28 7.44
N GLU A 45 -15.11 21.56 6.14
CA GLU A 45 -15.29 20.54 5.10
C GLU A 45 -14.16 19.51 5.00
N TRP A 46 -12.99 19.76 5.61
CA TRP A 46 -11.86 18.82 5.57
C TRP A 46 -12.25 17.44 6.10
N LYS A 47 -13.08 17.39 7.16
CA LYS A 47 -13.48 16.14 7.81
C LYS A 47 -14.26 15.20 6.89
N ASN A 48 -14.87 15.74 5.83
CA ASN A 48 -15.68 15.00 4.86
C ASN A 48 -14.83 14.39 3.74
N ASN A 49 -13.52 14.63 3.69
CA ASN A 49 -12.67 14.17 2.60
C ASN A 49 -11.97 12.85 2.94
N ALA A 50 -11.79 12.00 1.93
CA ALA A 50 -10.94 10.83 2.00
C ALA A 50 -10.08 10.70 0.73
N THR A 51 -9.00 9.94 0.80
CA THR A 51 -8.18 9.65 -0.39
C THR A 51 -7.77 8.19 -0.46
N VAL A 52 -7.74 7.66 -1.69
CA VAL A 52 -7.36 6.29 -2.01
C VAL A 52 -6.28 6.34 -3.09
N GLN A 53 -5.08 5.92 -2.73
CA GLN A 53 -3.89 6.11 -3.56
C GLN A 53 -3.23 4.77 -3.86
N THR A 54 -2.96 4.49 -5.12
CA THR A 54 -2.22 3.28 -5.50
C THR A 54 -1.01 3.61 -6.36
N GLY A 55 0.11 2.94 -6.09
CA GLY A 55 1.41 3.14 -6.74
C GLY A 55 1.70 2.14 -7.86
N CYS A 56 2.85 2.29 -8.52
CA CYS A 56 3.29 1.38 -9.57
C CYS A 56 4.18 0.25 -9.04
N GLY A 57 4.30 -0.83 -9.81
CA GLY A 57 5.28 -1.90 -9.57
C GLY A 57 4.90 -2.94 -8.52
N LEU A 58 3.72 -2.80 -7.91
CA LEU A 58 3.15 -3.72 -6.91
C LEU A 58 2.86 -5.10 -7.49
N GLU A 59 2.65 -5.16 -8.79
CA GLU A 59 2.05 -6.31 -9.45
C GLU A 59 3.07 -7.06 -10.31
N PHE A 60 3.01 -8.39 -10.28
CA PHE A 60 3.94 -9.29 -10.95
C PHE A 60 3.18 -10.29 -11.83
N GLN A 61 3.71 -10.55 -13.03
CA GLN A 61 3.18 -11.57 -13.93
C GLN A 61 4.29 -12.31 -14.68
N LYS A 62 3.94 -13.51 -15.16
CA LYS A 62 4.75 -14.24 -16.14
C LYS A 62 4.29 -13.85 -17.54
N VAL A 63 4.92 -12.83 -18.10
CA VAL A 63 4.60 -12.34 -19.43
C VAL A 63 5.23 -13.26 -20.47
N PRO A 64 4.44 -13.90 -21.36
CA PRO A 64 4.97 -14.82 -22.37
C PRO A 64 6.08 -14.17 -23.19
N LEU A 65 7.13 -14.92 -23.48
CA LEU A 65 8.35 -14.49 -24.19
C LEU A 65 9.20 -13.46 -23.43
N LEU A 66 8.60 -12.40 -22.88
CA LEU A 66 9.32 -11.31 -22.20
C LEU A 66 9.98 -11.78 -20.89
N THR A 67 9.24 -12.48 -20.03
CA THR A 67 9.81 -13.01 -18.78
C THR A 67 10.89 -14.05 -19.06
N THR A 68 10.71 -14.89 -20.08
CA THR A 68 11.73 -15.88 -20.48
C THR A 68 13.01 -15.21 -20.98
N LEU A 69 12.91 -14.17 -21.81
CA LEU A 69 14.07 -13.41 -22.29
C LEU A 69 14.77 -12.68 -21.14
N ALA A 70 14.01 -12.11 -20.20
CA ALA A 70 14.56 -11.46 -19.01
C ALA A 70 15.38 -12.45 -18.18
N ASN A 71 14.81 -13.62 -17.89
CA ASN A 71 15.42 -14.69 -17.11
C ASN A 71 16.69 -15.24 -17.79
N MET A 72 16.72 -15.32 -19.13
CA MET A 72 17.93 -15.67 -19.88
C MET A 72 19.06 -14.64 -19.73
N ILE A 73 18.73 -13.35 -19.51
CA ILE A 73 19.71 -12.27 -19.38
C ILE A 73 20.16 -12.09 -17.92
N SER A 74 19.23 -12.20 -16.96
CA SER A 74 19.50 -12.01 -15.53
C SER A 74 20.02 -13.28 -14.83
N GLY A 75 19.84 -14.46 -15.44
CA GLY A 75 20.25 -15.74 -14.86
C GLY A 75 19.33 -16.28 -13.76
N GLY A 76 18.13 -15.69 -13.57
CA GLY A 76 17.14 -16.11 -12.58
C GLY A 76 15.86 -16.69 -13.18
N ASP A 77 14.90 -17.10 -12.35
CA ASP A 77 13.52 -17.43 -12.76
C ASP A 77 12.52 -16.50 -12.06
N GLU A 78 12.70 -15.18 -12.22
CA GLU A 78 11.86 -14.19 -11.58
C GLU A 78 10.66 -13.78 -12.46
N PRO A 79 9.53 -13.40 -11.86
CA PRO A 79 8.43 -12.78 -12.59
C PRO A 79 8.85 -11.41 -13.13
N THR A 80 8.05 -10.88 -14.06
CA THR A 80 8.19 -9.50 -14.48
C THR A 80 7.20 -8.62 -13.73
N LYS A 81 7.66 -7.51 -13.15
CA LYS A 81 6.76 -6.44 -12.69
C LYS A 81 5.88 -6.02 -13.86
N TRP A 82 4.58 -6.28 -13.78
CA TRP A 82 3.66 -6.07 -14.90
C TRP A 82 2.23 -5.84 -14.39
N PRO A 83 1.52 -4.82 -14.89
CA PRO A 83 0.17 -4.51 -14.44
C PRO A 83 -0.81 -5.63 -14.80
N THR A 84 -1.49 -6.08 -13.76
CA THR A 84 -2.63 -6.99 -13.68
C THR A 84 -3.92 -6.19 -13.56
N GLY A 85 -3.88 -5.03 -12.91
CA GLY A 85 -5.02 -4.17 -12.59
C GLY A 85 -5.56 -4.37 -11.18
N GLU A 86 -4.98 -5.26 -10.37
CA GLU A 86 -5.37 -5.47 -8.97
C GLU A 86 -5.36 -4.16 -8.17
N SER A 87 -4.24 -3.43 -8.17
CA SER A 87 -4.12 -2.15 -7.46
C SER A 87 -5.12 -1.11 -7.98
N MET A 88 -5.48 -1.18 -9.26
CA MET A 88 -6.52 -0.35 -9.84
C MET A 88 -7.90 -0.72 -9.29
N PHE A 89 -8.27 -2.01 -9.28
CA PHE A 89 -9.58 -2.42 -8.80
C PHE A 89 -9.73 -2.29 -7.28
N THR A 90 -8.70 -2.59 -6.50
CA THR A 90 -8.65 -2.32 -5.05
C THR A 90 -8.89 -0.84 -4.77
N ASN A 91 -8.24 0.05 -5.51
CA ASN A 91 -8.46 1.49 -5.41
C ASN A 91 -9.93 1.84 -5.69
N LEU A 92 -10.47 1.36 -6.81
CA LEU A 92 -11.85 1.67 -7.21
C LEU A 92 -12.88 1.12 -6.22
N HIS A 93 -12.63 -0.06 -5.62
CA HIS A 93 -13.51 -0.69 -4.64
C HIS A 93 -13.52 0.09 -3.33
N ILE A 94 -12.34 0.38 -2.75
CA ILE A 94 -12.24 1.18 -1.52
C ILE A 94 -12.78 2.60 -1.74
N THR A 95 -12.58 3.17 -2.94
CA THR A 95 -13.15 4.47 -3.31
C THR A 95 -14.67 4.43 -3.27
N HIS A 96 -15.28 3.40 -3.85
CA HIS A 96 -16.72 3.20 -3.83
C HIS A 96 -17.25 3.06 -2.41
N ASP A 97 -16.61 2.22 -1.59
CA ASP A 97 -17.01 1.99 -0.20
C ASP A 97 -16.98 3.27 0.65
N LEU A 98 -15.94 4.08 0.50
CA LEU A 98 -15.84 5.38 1.16
C LEU A 98 -16.88 6.39 0.65
N GLN A 99 -17.18 6.37 -0.66
CA GLN A 99 -18.25 7.21 -1.24
C GLN A 99 -19.63 6.81 -0.71
N GLU A 100 -19.93 5.52 -0.61
CA GLU A 100 -21.16 5.01 0.02
C GLU A 100 -21.24 5.39 1.51
N SER A 101 -20.10 5.53 2.16
CA SER A 101 -19.97 6.03 3.54
C SER A 101 -20.05 7.57 3.65
N GLY A 102 -20.37 8.27 2.55
CA GLY A 102 -20.62 9.71 2.53
C GLY A 102 -19.38 10.61 2.41
N PHE A 103 -18.18 10.04 2.19
CA PHE A 103 -16.97 10.85 1.99
C PHE A 103 -16.88 11.45 0.58
N ASN A 104 -16.30 12.64 0.48
CA ASN A 104 -15.74 13.18 -0.75
C ASN A 104 -14.38 12.53 -1.03
N VAL A 105 -14.37 11.52 -1.89
CA VAL A 105 -13.17 10.72 -2.14
C VAL A 105 -12.37 11.24 -3.33
N LYS A 106 -11.07 11.48 -3.12
CA LYS A 106 -10.08 11.72 -4.18
C LYS A 106 -9.22 10.48 -4.37
N ASN A 107 -9.34 9.83 -5.52
CA ASN A 107 -8.52 8.68 -5.83
C ASN A 107 -7.48 8.98 -6.92
N THR A 108 -6.28 8.45 -6.73
CA THR A 108 -5.14 8.64 -7.64
C THR A 108 -4.46 7.32 -7.94
N PHE A 109 -3.81 7.24 -9.11
CA PHE A 109 -3.13 6.04 -9.58
C PHE A 109 -1.70 6.35 -10.02
N LEU A 110 -0.79 5.40 -9.79
CA LEU A 110 0.59 5.43 -10.26
C LEU A 110 1.28 6.75 -9.84
N LEU A 111 1.87 7.46 -10.81
CA LEU A 111 2.64 8.69 -10.57
C LEU A 111 1.80 9.84 -9.97
N GLU A 112 0.49 9.88 -10.21
CA GLU A 112 -0.38 10.90 -9.63
C GLU A 112 -0.42 10.79 -8.08
N SER A 113 -0.25 9.56 -7.56
CA SER A 113 -0.20 9.26 -6.13
C SER A 113 1.10 9.70 -5.44
N GLN A 114 2.09 10.22 -6.18
CA GLN A 114 3.31 10.75 -5.59
C GLN A 114 3.02 11.91 -4.62
N ARG A 115 3.92 12.10 -3.65
CA ARG A 115 3.80 13.19 -2.66
C ARG A 115 3.92 14.57 -3.31
N GLU A 116 4.84 14.70 -4.27
CA GLU A 116 5.23 15.96 -4.88
C GLU A 116 5.73 15.69 -6.31
N GLY A 117 5.32 16.52 -7.26
CA GLY A 117 5.80 16.48 -8.64
C GLY A 117 7.02 17.37 -8.87
N PHE A 118 7.57 17.33 -10.08
CA PHE A 118 8.67 18.19 -10.50
C PHE A 118 8.15 19.57 -10.94
N SER A 119 8.73 20.64 -10.36
CA SER A 119 8.45 22.04 -10.73
C SER A 119 9.10 22.44 -12.05
N ASP A 120 10.40 22.19 -12.20
CA ASP A 120 11.15 22.39 -13.45
C ASP A 120 12.39 21.48 -13.51
N LEU A 121 12.40 20.51 -14.42
CA LEU A 121 13.54 19.61 -14.60
C LEU A 121 14.79 20.29 -15.19
N LYS A 122 14.71 21.56 -15.64
CA LYS A 122 15.91 22.36 -15.95
C LYS A 122 16.84 22.45 -14.75
N SER A 123 16.28 22.58 -13.55
CA SER A 123 17.04 22.74 -12.30
C SER A 123 17.83 21.50 -11.90
N VAL A 124 17.35 20.30 -12.30
CA VAL A 124 17.94 18.99 -11.96
C VAL A 124 18.95 18.52 -13.03
N GLY A 125 19.26 19.35 -14.03
CA GLY A 125 20.28 19.06 -15.04
C GLY A 125 19.73 18.24 -16.21
N ARG A 126 19.04 18.91 -17.14
CA ARG A 126 18.49 18.35 -18.41
C ARG A 126 19.46 17.47 -19.21
N LYS A 127 20.77 17.62 -19.04
CA LYS A 127 21.80 16.93 -19.84
C LYS A 127 21.72 15.40 -19.73
N TYR A 128 21.10 14.86 -18.69
CA TYR A 128 20.99 13.41 -18.47
C TYR A 128 19.58 12.84 -18.63
N ILE A 129 18.56 13.69 -18.86
CA ILE A 129 17.16 13.29 -19.05
C ILE A 129 16.82 13.44 -20.54
N LEU A 130 16.56 12.32 -21.21
CA LEU A 130 16.33 12.31 -22.66
C LEU A 130 15.02 13.02 -23.04
N PHE A 131 13.98 12.91 -22.21
CA PHE A 131 12.63 13.45 -22.48
C PHE A 131 12.05 14.22 -21.29
N PRO A 132 12.62 15.37 -20.89
CA PRO A 132 12.22 16.08 -19.67
C PRO A 132 10.76 16.54 -19.71
N ARG A 133 10.23 16.95 -20.87
CA ARG A 133 8.82 17.36 -21.00
C ARG A 133 7.83 16.22 -20.80
N VAL A 134 8.22 14.99 -21.13
CA VAL A 134 7.36 13.82 -20.89
C VAL A 134 7.28 13.55 -19.40
N ILE A 135 8.42 13.62 -18.71
CA ILE A 135 8.48 13.50 -17.25
C ILE A 135 7.68 14.62 -16.57
N GLU A 136 7.85 15.87 -16.98
CA GLU A 136 7.07 17.02 -16.47
C GLU A 136 5.56 16.82 -16.72
N ALA A 137 5.16 16.16 -17.81
CA ALA A 137 3.74 15.92 -18.10
C ALA A 137 3.12 14.79 -17.24
N ILE A 138 3.91 13.78 -16.84
CA ILE A 138 3.39 12.60 -16.10
C ILE A 138 3.71 12.62 -14.61
N SER A 139 4.67 13.44 -14.17
CA SER A 139 5.16 13.53 -12.78
C SER A 139 5.50 14.98 -12.41
N GLY A 140 5.00 15.97 -13.15
CA GLY A 140 5.12 17.39 -12.79
C GLY A 140 4.11 17.80 -11.71
N GLU A 141 4.28 18.98 -11.14
CA GLU A 141 3.38 19.53 -10.10
C GLU A 141 1.90 19.59 -10.51
N ASN A 142 1.61 19.70 -11.81
CA ASN A 142 0.24 19.72 -12.33
C ASN A 142 -0.39 18.33 -12.51
N ALA A 143 0.42 17.27 -12.40
CA ALA A 143 -0.01 15.88 -12.60
C ALA A 143 0.03 15.06 -11.30
N VAL A 144 0.71 15.56 -10.27
CA VAL A 144 0.91 14.88 -8.99
C VAL A 144 0.05 15.54 -7.93
N HIS A 145 -0.83 14.76 -7.30
CA HIS A 145 -1.79 15.26 -6.32
C HIS A 145 -1.78 14.49 -5.00
N GLY A 146 -1.05 13.38 -4.92
CA GLY A 146 -1.08 12.47 -3.78
C GLY A 146 -0.81 13.16 -2.44
N GLY A 147 0.26 13.94 -2.31
CA GLY A 147 0.60 14.58 -1.04
C GLY A 147 -0.40 15.64 -0.59
N GLU A 148 -0.98 16.39 -1.53
CA GLU A 148 -2.05 17.34 -1.24
C GLU A 148 -3.32 16.60 -0.79
N ASN A 149 -3.70 15.54 -1.51
CA ASN A 149 -4.86 14.73 -1.18
C ASN A 149 -4.73 14.10 0.22
N GLN A 150 -3.54 13.60 0.61
CA GLN A 150 -3.34 13.05 1.95
C GLN A 150 -3.53 14.10 3.05
N ARG A 151 -2.93 15.29 2.92
CA ARG A 151 -3.09 16.37 3.92
C ARG A 151 -4.52 16.88 4.01
N ASN A 152 -5.28 16.79 2.92
CA ASN A 152 -6.67 17.24 2.84
C ASN A 152 -7.70 16.14 3.15
N SER A 153 -7.30 15.00 3.73
CA SER A 153 -8.19 13.84 3.95
C SER A 153 -8.21 13.36 5.41
N ASN A 154 -9.40 13.06 5.90
CA ASN A 154 -9.66 12.44 7.20
C ASN A 154 -9.37 10.93 7.20
N ILE A 155 -9.72 10.23 6.11
CA ILE A 155 -9.33 8.82 5.89
C ILE A 155 -8.39 8.73 4.69
N ILE A 156 -7.26 8.06 4.88
CA ILE A 156 -6.24 7.90 3.86
C ILE A 156 -5.94 6.40 3.69
N PHE A 157 -6.13 5.89 2.48
CA PHE A 157 -5.62 4.59 2.07
C PHE A 157 -4.49 4.77 1.07
N THR A 158 -3.39 4.06 1.26
CA THR A 158 -2.28 4.02 0.31
C THR A 158 -1.79 2.60 0.10
N PHE A 159 -1.71 2.18 -1.15
CA PHE A 159 -1.06 0.94 -1.57
C PHE A 159 0.16 1.28 -2.41
N ALA A 160 1.37 1.04 -1.89
CA ALA A 160 2.61 1.51 -2.50
C ALA A 160 3.80 0.61 -2.14
N HIS A 161 4.94 0.81 -2.81
CA HIS A 161 6.18 0.16 -2.38
C HIS A 161 6.77 0.90 -1.19
N GLY A 162 7.29 0.17 -0.21
CA GLY A 162 7.72 0.81 1.01
C GLY A 162 8.77 0.04 1.79
N PHE A 163 9.28 0.77 2.75
CA PHE A 163 10.25 0.34 3.73
C PHE A 163 10.05 1.18 4.99
N TYR A 164 10.75 0.86 6.08
CA TYR A 164 10.48 1.52 7.37
C TYR A 164 10.65 3.05 7.38
N TYR A 165 11.38 3.63 6.42
CA TYR A 165 11.64 5.08 6.34
C TYR A 165 10.97 5.79 5.15
N LEU A 166 10.31 5.06 4.24
CA LEU A 166 9.57 5.65 3.12
C LEU A 166 8.54 4.70 2.53
N TYR A 167 7.58 5.27 1.80
CA TYR A 167 6.94 4.57 0.69
C TYR A 167 6.90 5.45 -0.55
N GLU A 168 6.75 4.82 -1.72
CA GLU A 168 6.75 5.50 -3.00
C GLU A 168 5.72 4.91 -3.98
N ALA A 169 5.09 5.83 -4.70
CA ALA A 169 4.23 5.52 -5.84
C ALA A 169 4.97 5.70 -7.18
N GLY A 170 6.30 5.76 -7.15
CA GLY A 170 7.15 5.94 -8.32
C GLY A 170 6.96 4.83 -9.37
N ASP A 171 7.10 5.20 -10.65
CA ASP A 171 6.93 4.29 -11.79
C ASP A 171 8.28 3.99 -12.45
N ILE A 172 8.42 2.79 -13.00
CA ILE A 172 9.56 2.39 -13.84
C ILE A 172 9.75 3.31 -15.07
N LEU A 173 8.70 3.99 -15.53
CA LEU A 173 8.79 5.07 -16.52
C LEU A 173 9.73 6.20 -16.07
N MET A 174 9.71 6.54 -14.78
CA MET A 174 10.59 7.54 -14.18
C MET A 174 12.03 7.01 -14.09
N ASP A 175 12.19 5.75 -13.67
CA ASP A 175 13.50 5.10 -13.59
C ASP A 175 14.16 5.00 -14.98
N ALA A 176 13.37 4.76 -16.03
CA ALA A 176 13.80 4.73 -17.41
C ALA A 176 14.01 6.12 -18.07
N ARG A 177 13.98 7.21 -17.29
CA ARG A 177 14.14 8.60 -17.77
C ARG A 177 13.14 9.00 -18.87
N GLY A 178 11.94 8.41 -18.85
CA GLY A 178 10.81 8.82 -19.70
C GLY A 178 10.88 8.32 -21.15
N PHE A 179 11.65 7.27 -21.45
CA PHE A 179 11.70 6.67 -22.79
C PHE A 179 11.04 5.28 -22.83
N PRO A 180 9.87 5.11 -23.47
CA PRO A 180 9.08 3.87 -23.41
C PRO A 180 9.80 2.58 -23.86
N PRO A 181 10.68 2.58 -24.89
CA PRO A 181 11.47 1.39 -25.22
C PRO A 181 12.49 1.03 -24.11
N PHE A 182 13.10 2.04 -23.47
CA PHE A 182 13.97 1.80 -22.31
C PHE A 182 13.15 1.45 -21.08
N THR A 183 11.89 1.85 -20.97
CA THR A 183 10.99 1.43 -19.88
C THR A 183 10.74 -0.06 -19.91
N THR A 184 10.50 -0.61 -21.11
CA THR A 184 10.37 -2.06 -21.30
C THR A 184 11.69 -2.76 -20.97
N MET A 185 12.83 -2.22 -21.41
CA MET A 185 14.15 -2.78 -21.06
C MET A 185 14.53 -2.62 -19.58
N SER A 186 14.12 -1.54 -18.93
CA SER A 186 14.43 -1.22 -17.52
C SER A 186 13.67 -2.12 -16.55
N ARG A 187 12.55 -2.71 -17.01
CA ARG A 187 11.89 -3.82 -16.30
C ARG A 187 12.78 -5.07 -16.21
N PHE A 188 13.87 -5.13 -16.99
CA PHE A 188 14.80 -6.27 -17.07
C PHE A 188 16.26 -5.90 -16.74
N TYR A 189 16.59 -4.61 -16.67
CA TYR A 189 17.96 -4.12 -16.44
C TYR A 189 17.93 -2.88 -15.55
N TYR A 190 18.58 -2.95 -14.38
CA TYR A 190 18.58 -1.90 -13.36
C TYR A 190 19.32 -0.62 -13.82
N MET A 191 18.66 0.19 -14.64
CA MET A 191 19.08 1.55 -14.98
C MET A 191 18.17 2.55 -14.26
N GLY A 192 18.30 2.63 -12.94
CA GLY A 192 17.55 3.60 -12.13
C GLY A 192 18.04 5.03 -12.34
N SER A 193 17.13 5.96 -12.55
CA SER A 193 17.43 7.40 -12.67
C SER A 193 17.39 8.13 -11.32
N GLY A 194 16.82 7.52 -10.29
CA GLY A 194 16.53 8.16 -8.99
C GLY A 194 15.43 9.22 -9.06
N LEU A 195 14.80 9.44 -10.23
CA LEU A 195 13.74 10.45 -10.36
C LEU A 195 12.45 10.04 -9.65
N SER A 196 12.21 8.73 -9.50
CA SER A 196 11.12 8.16 -8.71
C SER A 196 11.14 8.64 -7.25
N SER A 197 12.33 8.92 -6.70
CA SER A 197 12.48 9.24 -5.28
C SER A 197 11.99 10.64 -4.89
N LYS A 198 11.85 11.58 -5.84
CA LYS A 198 11.41 12.96 -5.56
C LYS A 198 10.00 13.00 -4.95
N GLY A 199 9.14 12.10 -5.44
CA GLY A 199 7.75 11.97 -5.01
C GLY A 199 7.53 10.98 -3.87
N THR A 200 8.58 10.52 -3.20
CA THR A 200 8.47 9.59 -2.05
C THR A 200 7.81 10.28 -0.85
N TYR A 201 7.14 9.47 -0.04
CA TYR A 201 6.69 9.81 1.30
C TYR A 201 7.74 9.27 2.27
N ASP A 202 8.85 9.98 2.39
CA ASP A 202 9.95 9.64 3.29
C ASP A 202 9.87 10.41 4.62
N VAL A 203 10.53 9.89 5.65
CA VAL A 203 10.57 10.48 7.00
C VAL A 203 10.90 11.97 6.98
N ARG A 204 11.86 12.42 6.18
CA ARG A 204 12.28 13.83 6.14
C ARG A 204 11.22 14.71 5.50
N SER A 205 10.48 14.19 4.53
CA SER A 205 9.37 14.92 3.92
C SER A 205 8.15 14.99 4.85
N ILE A 206 7.83 13.89 5.53
CA ILE A 206 6.64 13.80 6.38
C ILE A 206 6.80 14.58 7.67
N VAL A 207 7.96 14.52 8.33
CA VAL A 207 8.20 15.24 9.60
C VAL A 207 8.05 16.76 9.47
N ASN A 208 8.22 17.31 8.26
CA ASN A 208 8.07 18.73 7.95
C ASN A 208 6.70 19.07 7.33
N SER A 209 5.78 18.12 7.28
CA SER A 209 4.42 18.30 6.78
C SER A 209 3.45 18.51 7.94
N GLU A 210 2.37 19.24 7.69
CA GLU A 210 1.28 19.43 8.66
C GLU A 210 0.09 18.59 8.23
N TYR A 211 -0.22 17.57 9.03
CA TYR A 211 -1.42 16.75 8.90
C TYR A 211 -2.41 17.11 10.00
N ASN A 212 -3.68 17.04 9.64
CA ASN A 212 -4.80 17.03 10.59
C ASN A 212 -4.96 15.62 11.19
N PRO A 213 -5.75 15.43 12.27
CA PRO A 213 -5.91 14.15 12.97
C PRO A 213 -6.68 13.11 12.14
N SER A 214 -6.05 12.58 11.10
CA SER A 214 -6.59 11.58 10.18
C SER A 214 -6.26 10.14 10.62
N VAL A 215 -6.85 9.18 9.93
CA VAL A 215 -6.47 7.76 9.95
C VAL A 215 -5.84 7.37 8.62
N LEU A 216 -4.66 6.76 8.68
CA LEU A 216 -3.89 6.31 7.53
C LEU A 216 -3.73 4.78 7.55
N PHE A 217 -4.17 4.10 6.50
CA PHE A 217 -3.83 2.70 6.24
C PHE A 217 -2.83 2.62 5.10
N VAL A 218 -1.63 2.09 5.38
CA VAL A 218 -0.60 1.85 4.37
C VAL A 218 -0.47 0.34 4.13
N GLU A 219 -0.99 -0.08 2.99
CA GLU A 219 -0.71 -1.39 2.40
C GLU A 219 0.67 -1.31 1.74
N SER A 220 1.71 -1.70 2.49
CA SER A 220 3.08 -1.66 1.99
C SER A 220 4.03 -2.40 2.93
N CYS A 221 5.04 -3.03 2.34
CA CYS A 221 6.09 -3.72 3.07
C CYS A 221 6.79 -2.81 4.11
N ILE A 222 6.89 -3.30 5.36
CA ILE A 222 7.84 -2.84 6.39
C ILE A 222 7.63 -1.37 6.85
N VAL A 223 6.69 -0.61 6.28
CA VAL A 223 6.44 0.80 6.63
C VAL A 223 6.12 0.99 8.11
N GLY A 224 5.46 0.00 8.72
CA GLY A 224 5.14 -0.03 10.13
C GLY A 224 6.26 -0.56 11.03
N ARG A 225 7.49 -0.79 10.56
CA ARG A 225 8.54 -1.38 11.41
C ARG A 225 9.14 -0.36 12.38
N THR A 226 9.20 -0.73 13.66
CA THR A 226 9.82 0.09 14.73
C THR A 226 10.84 -0.67 15.60
N ASP A 227 10.98 -1.99 15.44
CA ASP A 227 11.88 -2.80 16.27
C ASP A 227 13.36 -2.49 16.00
N GLY A 228 14.05 -1.95 17.03
CA GLY A 228 15.48 -1.65 16.97
C GLY A 228 15.84 -0.38 16.19
N ILE A 229 14.87 0.47 15.88
CA ILE A 229 15.05 1.69 15.09
C ILE A 229 14.68 2.90 15.95
N MET A 230 15.47 3.98 15.87
CA MET A 230 15.12 5.24 16.52
C MET A 230 13.79 5.77 15.95
N PRO A 231 12.84 6.25 16.77
CA PRO A 231 11.55 6.74 16.30
C PRO A 231 11.65 7.76 15.16
N GLN A 232 12.63 8.65 15.23
CA GLN A 232 12.88 9.71 14.23
C GLN A 232 13.29 9.16 12.85
N ASN A 233 13.63 7.88 12.74
CA ASN A 233 13.98 7.20 11.48
C ASN A 233 12.87 6.29 10.97
N THR A 234 11.70 6.29 11.62
CA THR A 234 10.58 5.42 11.26
C THR A 234 9.42 6.25 10.73
N LEU A 235 8.89 5.86 9.57
CA LEU A 235 7.86 6.61 8.87
C LEU A 235 6.55 6.65 9.65
N SER A 236 6.19 5.54 10.32
CA SER A 236 5.01 5.49 11.18
C SER A 236 5.02 6.56 12.26
N GLN A 237 6.17 6.78 12.90
CA GLN A 237 6.30 7.80 13.94
C GLN A 237 6.38 9.21 13.35
N ALA A 238 6.98 9.37 12.16
CA ALA A 238 6.96 10.65 11.45
C ALA A 238 5.53 11.11 11.12
N TYR A 239 4.63 10.20 10.74
CA TYR A 239 3.21 10.53 10.52
C TYR A 239 2.48 10.93 11.80
N LEU A 240 2.70 10.20 12.90
CA LEU A 240 2.12 10.57 14.20
C LEU A 240 2.62 11.94 14.66
N HIS A 241 3.91 12.22 14.48
CA HIS A 241 4.52 13.52 14.77
C HIS A 241 3.91 14.63 13.89
N ALA A 242 3.71 14.35 12.60
CA ALA A 242 3.15 15.30 11.65
C ALA A 242 1.66 15.62 11.87
N GLY A 243 0.96 14.85 12.71
CA GLY A 243 -0.40 15.16 13.18
C GLY A 243 -1.44 14.06 12.96
N ILE A 244 -1.10 12.98 12.25
CA ILE A 244 -1.99 11.82 12.09
C ILE A 244 -2.32 11.22 13.47
N ASN A 245 -3.56 10.74 13.63
CA ASN A 245 -4.05 10.23 14.92
C ASN A 245 -4.10 8.70 14.99
N GLY A 246 -4.10 8.02 13.85
CA GLY A 246 -3.91 6.58 13.76
C GLY A 246 -3.28 6.18 12.44
N MET A 247 -2.31 5.28 12.47
CA MET A 247 -1.69 4.69 11.28
C MET A 247 -1.65 3.17 11.40
N VAL A 248 -2.23 2.46 10.44
CA VAL A 248 -2.10 1.02 10.29
C VAL A 248 -1.07 0.73 9.20
N ALA A 249 -0.04 -0.05 9.52
CA ALA A 249 1.00 -0.41 8.56
C ALA A 249 1.66 -1.75 8.90
N ALA A 250 2.20 -2.42 7.88
CA ALA A 250 2.86 -3.71 8.02
C ALA A 250 4.25 -3.56 8.68
N THR A 251 4.53 -4.39 9.68
CA THR A 251 5.83 -4.45 10.37
C THR A 251 6.86 -5.32 9.63
N ARG A 252 6.42 -6.08 8.63
CA ARG A 252 7.20 -7.05 7.87
C ARG A 252 6.89 -6.91 6.37
N VAL A 253 7.53 -7.76 5.56
CA VAL A 253 7.27 -7.83 4.12
C VAL A 253 5.83 -8.29 3.91
N THR A 254 5.05 -7.46 3.22
CA THR A 254 3.66 -7.74 2.87
C THR A 254 3.61 -8.72 1.71
N ALA A 255 2.66 -9.65 1.78
CA ALA A 255 2.33 -10.51 0.65
C ALA A 255 1.38 -9.73 -0.27
N ASP A 256 1.95 -8.98 -1.23
CA ASP A 256 1.15 -8.31 -2.26
C ASP A 256 0.95 -9.28 -3.43
N PRO A 257 -0.29 -9.66 -3.77
CA PRO A 257 -0.51 -10.34 -5.02
C PRO A 257 -0.35 -9.37 -6.20
N GLY A 258 -0.19 -9.97 -7.37
CA GLY A 258 -0.41 -9.30 -8.64
C GLY A 258 -1.36 -10.16 -9.46
N TYR A 259 -2.63 -10.30 -9.05
CA TYR A 259 -3.54 -11.24 -9.70
C TYR A 259 -4.96 -10.69 -9.85
N LEU A 260 -5.48 -10.73 -11.09
CA LEU A 260 -6.93 -10.61 -11.35
C LEU A 260 -7.58 -11.90 -11.84
N GLU A 261 -6.79 -12.92 -12.19
CA GLU A 261 -7.18 -14.33 -12.40
C GLU A 261 -6.02 -15.05 -13.13
N PRO A 262 -5.71 -16.32 -12.83
CA PRO A 262 -4.74 -17.08 -13.60
C PRO A 262 -5.22 -17.27 -15.05
N GLY A 263 -4.46 -16.74 -16.01
CA GLY A 263 -4.79 -16.82 -17.44
C GLY A 263 -4.99 -18.27 -17.92
N MET A 264 -6.20 -18.59 -18.41
CA MET A 264 -6.54 -19.91 -18.97
C MET A 264 -5.71 -20.32 -20.20
N ILE A 265 -5.15 -19.36 -20.95
CA ILE A 265 -4.42 -19.61 -22.21
C ILE A 265 -2.90 -19.53 -21.99
N PHE A 266 -2.44 -18.57 -21.18
CA PHE A 266 -1.06 -18.47 -20.72
C PHE A 266 -1.09 -18.38 -19.19
N ARG A 267 -0.65 -19.46 -18.51
CA ARG A 267 -0.57 -19.49 -17.05
C ARG A 267 0.29 -18.34 -16.56
N GLY A 268 -0.26 -17.49 -15.68
CA GLY A 268 0.44 -16.34 -15.09
C GLY A 268 0.38 -15.03 -15.87
N PHE A 269 -0.38 -14.94 -16.99
CA PHE A 269 -0.64 -13.68 -17.70
C PHE A 269 -2.12 -13.27 -17.58
N GLY A 270 -2.37 -12.15 -16.90
CA GLY A 270 -3.68 -11.75 -16.37
C GLY A 270 -4.57 -10.90 -17.27
N ALA A 271 -4.21 -10.67 -18.54
CA ALA A 271 -4.95 -9.75 -19.42
C ALA A 271 -6.45 -10.11 -19.58
N LYS A 272 -6.79 -11.41 -19.58
CA LYS A 272 -8.19 -11.87 -19.60
C LYS A 272 -8.92 -11.53 -18.30
N GLY A 273 -8.27 -11.74 -17.15
CA GLY A 273 -8.81 -11.38 -15.83
C GLY A 273 -9.12 -9.89 -15.75
N PHE A 274 -8.19 -9.06 -16.21
CA PHE A 274 -8.41 -7.61 -16.31
C PHE A 274 -9.63 -7.22 -17.16
N VAL A 275 -9.74 -7.80 -18.37
CA VAL A 275 -10.88 -7.52 -19.26
C VAL A 275 -12.20 -8.00 -18.62
N ASN A 276 -12.21 -9.20 -18.03
CA ASN A 276 -13.39 -9.75 -17.35
C ASN A 276 -13.82 -8.88 -16.16
N ALA A 277 -12.89 -8.51 -15.27
CA ALA A 277 -13.15 -7.63 -14.14
C ALA A 277 -13.67 -6.27 -14.60
N THR A 278 -13.06 -5.69 -15.65
CA THR A 278 -13.53 -4.43 -16.24
C THR A 278 -14.96 -4.54 -16.78
N LEU A 279 -15.29 -5.64 -17.46
CA LEU A 279 -16.62 -5.87 -18.00
C LEU A 279 -17.65 -6.12 -16.90
N ASN A 280 -17.33 -6.92 -15.88
CA ASN A 280 -18.21 -7.13 -14.73
C ASN A 280 -18.50 -5.82 -14.00
N LEU A 281 -17.47 -5.01 -13.73
CA LEU A 281 -17.66 -3.70 -13.11
C LEU A 281 -18.55 -2.79 -13.98
N LYS A 282 -18.27 -2.68 -15.29
CA LYS A 282 -19.03 -1.79 -16.18
C LYS A 282 -20.47 -2.24 -16.45
N LEU A 283 -20.70 -3.56 -16.54
CA LEU A 283 -22.00 -4.10 -16.96
C LEU A 283 -22.89 -4.49 -15.78
N LYS A 284 -22.30 -4.80 -14.63
CA LYS A 284 -23.02 -5.33 -13.46
C LYS A 284 -22.76 -4.55 -12.17
N GLY A 285 -21.76 -3.67 -12.14
CA GLY A 285 -21.34 -3.00 -10.89
C GLY A 285 -20.60 -3.94 -9.92
N GLU A 286 -20.09 -5.07 -10.39
CA GLU A 286 -19.41 -6.07 -9.57
C GLU A 286 -17.89 -5.82 -9.57
N TYR A 287 -17.32 -5.50 -8.41
CA TYR A 287 -15.88 -5.41 -8.19
C TYR A 287 -15.26 -6.80 -8.04
N PRO A 288 -14.00 -7.01 -8.45
CA PRO A 288 -13.29 -8.25 -8.14
C PRO A 288 -13.04 -8.37 -6.63
N ASP A 289 -12.95 -9.60 -6.14
CA ASP A 289 -12.58 -9.88 -4.76
C ASP A 289 -11.17 -9.34 -4.46
N MET A 290 -11.00 -8.81 -3.25
CA MET A 290 -9.69 -8.41 -2.74
C MET A 290 -9.03 -9.55 -1.98
N HIS A 291 -7.71 -9.47 -1.86
CA HIS A 291 -6.89 -10.52 -1.25
C HIS A 291 -5.81 -9.93 -0.33
N PHE A 292 -5.29 -10.75 0.60
CA PHE A 292 -4.25 -10.34 1.55
C PHE A 292 -4.59 -9.03 2.29
N GLY A 293 -3.64 -8.10 2.41
CA GLY A 293 -3.81 -6.92 3.25
C GLY A 293 -4.88 -5.97 2.74
N ALA A 294 -5.20 -5.98 1.44
CA ALA A 294 -6.33 -5.24 0.89
C ALA A 294 -7.68 -5.67 1.49
N VAL A 295 -7.85 -6.94 1.87
CA VAL A 295 -9.06 -7.41 2.59
C VAL A 295 -9.13 -6.81 3.99
N ILE A 296 -8.00 -6.83 4.71
CA ILE A 296 -7.90 -6.24 6.05
C ILE A 296 -8.15 -4.73 5.96
N ALA A 297 -7.59 -4.05 4.96
CA ALA A 297 -7.75 -2.62 4.75
C ALA A 297 -9.20 -2.25 4.46
N GLN A 298 -9.87 -2.98 3.56
CA GLN A 298 -11.28 -2.74 3.26
C GLN A 298 -12.14 -2.93 4.49
N ASP A 299 -12.01 -4.05 5.19
CA ASP A 299 -12.83 -4.33 6.37
C ASP A 299 -12.56 -3.34 7.50
N PHE A 300 -11.31 -2.91 7.67
CA PHE A 300 -10.95 -1.84 8.60
C PHE A 300 -11.65 -0.53 8.25
N ILE A 301 -11.59 -0.13 6.97
CA ILE A 301 -12.21 1.11 6.49
C ILE A 301 -13.73 1.05 6.63
N LEU A 302 -14.37 -0.04 6.22
CA LEU A 302 -15.82 -0.21 6.33
C LEU A 302 -16.28 -0.21 7.78
N ASP A 303 -15.59 -0.95 8.66
CA ASP A 303 -15.98 -1.04 10.08
C ASP A 303 -15.83 0.32 10.79
N MET A 304 -14.85 1.15 10.41
CA MET A 304 -14.77 2.54 10.90
C MET A 304 -15.82 3.45 10.25
N ALA A 305 -15.84 3.50 8.91
CA ALA A 305 -16.59 4.50 8.15
C ALA A 305 -18.11 4.30 8.20
N GLN A 306 -18.56 3.05 8.34
CA GLN A 306 -19.98 2.69 8.39
C GLN A 306 -20.40 2.18 9.77
N GLY A 307 -19.50 1.46 10.46
CA GLY A 307 -19.80 0.78 11.71
C GLY A 307 -19.69 1.63 12.98
N ASP A 308 -19.21 2.87 12.88
CA ASP A 308 -18.92 3.75 14.03
C ASP A 308 -18.03 3.08 15.08
N ASN A 309 -16.98 2.41 14.62
CA ASN A 309 -16.02 1.73 15.49
C ASN A 309 -14.71 2.51 15.59
N THR A 310 -14.09 2.43 16.77
CA THR A 310 -12.75 2.96 17.00
C THR A 310 -11.73 2.25 16.10
N THR A 311 -10.62 2.92 15.78
CA THR A 311 -9.51 2.34 15.00
C THR A 311 -9.03 1.00 15.55
N GLY A 312 -8.96 0.84 16.87
CA GLY A 312 -8.55 -0.43 17.50
C GLY A 312 -9.57 -1.55 17.31
N MET A 313 -10.86 -1.23 17.43
CA MET A 313 -11.95 -2.20 17.23
C MET A 313 -12.06 -2.60 15.77
N ALA A 314 -11.98 -1.63 14.85
CA ALA A 314 -12.00 -1.86 13.42
C ALA A 314 -10.86 -2.77 12.96
N LEU A 315 -9.62 -2.53 13.41
CA LEU A 315 -8.49 -3.37 12.99
C LEU A 315 -8.62 -4.79 13.55
N ARG A 316 -9.08 -4.93 14.80
CA ARG A 316 -9.35 -6.23 15.40
C ARG A 316 -10.42 -6.99 14.60
N ASN A 317 -11.53 -6.34 14.28
CA ASN A 317 -12.64 -6.93 13.53
C ASN A 317 -12.18 -7.37 12.13
N ALA A 318 -11.47 -6.49 11.42
CA ALA A 318 -10.92 -6.78 10.10
C ALA A 318 -10.00 -8.01 10.10
N LYS A 319 -9.08 -8.10 11.08
CA LYS A 319 -8.21 -9.27 11.24
C LYS A 319 -9.00 -10.56 11.50
N ASN A 320 -10.03 -10.50 12.33
CA ASN A 320 -10.86 -11.67 12.63
C ASN A 320 -11.71 -12.14 11.44
N LEU A 321 -12.04 -11.24 10.50
CA LEU A 321 -12.78 -11.56 9.27
C LEU A 321 -11.88 -12.03 8.12
N TYR A 322 -10.59 -11.69 8.16
CA TYR A 322 -9.65 -11.93 7.06
C TYR A 322 -9.54 -13.39 6.63
N LEU A 323 -9.13 -14.30 7.52
CA LEU A 323 -8.96 -15.71 7.16
C LEU A 323 -10.27 -16.39 6.73
N PRO A 324 -11.42 -16.16 7.38
CA PRO A 324 -12.71 -16.62 6.85
C PRO A 324 -12.98 -16.22 5.39
N LYS A 325 -12.60 -15.00 4.98
CA LYS A 325 -12.81 -14.49 3.62
C LYS A 325 -11.78 -15.03 2.63
N ASP A 326 -10.50 -14.98 2.99
CA ASP A 326 -9.42 -15.17 2.02
C ASP A 326 -8.76 -16.56 2.11
N ALA A 327 -8.92 -17.36 3.17
CA ALA A 327 -8.18 -18.64 3.29
C ALA A 327 -8.38 -19.62 2.12
N ASN A 328 -9.54 -19.58 1.46
CA ASN A 328 -9.86 -20.49 0.36
C ASN A 328 -9.47 -19.99 -1.03
N SER A 329 -9.11 -18.72 -1.18
CA SER A 329 -8.64 -18.18 -2.46
C SER A 329 -7.34 -18.87 -2.89
N THR A 330 -7.17 -19.03 -4.19
CA THR A 330 -5.98 -19.66 -4.79
C THR A 330 -5.32 -18.71 -5.77
N PHE A 331 -4.00 -18.75 -5.80
CA PHE A 331 -3.19 -17.83 -6.61
C PHE A 331 -2.08 -18.57 -7.33
N MET A 332 -1.52 -17.95 -8.36
CA MET A 332 -0.25 -18.38 -8.94
C MET A 332 0.85 -17.66 -8.18
N TRP A 333 1.36 -18.25 -7.10
CA TRP A 333 2.30 -17.54 -6.25
C TRP A 333 3.57 -17.18 -6.99
N THR A 334 3.91 -15.91 -6.85
CA THR A 334 5.13 -15.34 -7.33
C THR A 334 5.87 -14.87 -6.09
N PRO A 335 6.88 -15.60 -5.61
CA PRO A 335 7.51 -15.26 -4.36
C PRO A 335 8.01 -13.81 -4.39
N PRO A 336 7.91 -13.08 -3.27
CA PRO A 336 8.62 -11.83 -3.17
C PRO A 336 10.10 -12.12 -3.40
N LEU A 337 10.73 -11.15 -4.05
CA LEU A 337 12.15 -11.07 -4.41
C LEU A 337 13.06 -11.96 -3.54
N PRO A 338 14.03 -12.67 -4.14
CA PRO A 338 14.93 -13.57 -3.43
C PRO A 338 15.44 -12.91 -2.14
N PHE A 339 15.08 -13.51 -1.02
CA PHE A 339 15.55 -13.09 0.29
C PHE A 339 17.03 -13.46 0.38
N THR A 340 17.90 -12.45 0.37
CA THR A 340 19.31 -12.62 0.71
C THR A 340 19.56 -12.07 2.10
N THR A 341 20.10 -12.92 2.96
CA THR A 341 20.65 -12.56 4.27
C THR A 341 22.05 -11.95 4.14
N GLY A 342 22.64 -11.97 2.93
CA GLY A 342 24.03 -11.65 2.70
C GLY A 342 24.99 -12.75 3.14
N GLU A 343 24.47 -13.90 3.60
CA GLU A 343 25.24 -15.09 3.92
C GLU A 343 24.81 -16.28 3.05
N GLU A 344 25.73 -16.72 2.20
CA GLU A 344 25.51 -17.67 1.11
C GLU A 344 24.95 -19.01 1.62
N THR A 345 25.41 -19.46 2.79
CA THR A 345 24.95 -20.72 3.37
C THR A 345 23.48 -20.67 3.77
N ILE A 346 23.05 -19.56 4.38
CA ILE A 346 21.66 -19.39 4.83
C ILE A 346 20.76 -19.16 3.62
N ASP A 347 21.22 -18.35 2.66
CA ASP A 347 20.48 -18.05 1.44
C ASP A 347 20.21 -19.32 0.64
N ARG A 348 21.23 -20.19 0.47
CA ARG A 348 21.07 -21.49 -0.18
C ARG A 348 20.12 -22.42 0.59
N MET A 349 20.20 -22.45 1.91
CA MET A 349 19.31 -23.27 2.74
C MET A 349 17.84 -22.79 2.69
N VAL A 350 17.63 -21.48 2.52
CA VAL A 350 16.29 -20.89 2.34
C VAL A 350 15.79 -21.20 0.93
N GLU A 351 16.63 -21.02 -0.09
CA GLU A 351 16.31 -21.27 -1.50
C GLU A 351 15.96 -22.75 -1.77
N GLU A 352 16.71 -23.70 -1.19
CA GLU A 352 16.43 -25.13 -1.27
C GLU A 352 15.11 -25.55 -0.61
N LYS A 353 14.61 -24.74 0.35
CA LYS A 353 13.36 -24.97 1.07
C LYS A 353 12.17 -24.18 0.50
N MET A 354 12.42 -23.19 -0.34
CA MET A 354 11.35 -22.46 -1.01
C MET A 354 10.71 -23.38 -2.05
N PRO A 355 9.37 -23.45 -2.14
CA PRO A 355 8.71 -24.28 -3.13
C PRO A 355 9.18 -23.90 -4.53
N GLN A 356 9.94 -24.81 -5.14
CA GLN A 356 10.44 -24.71 -6.51
C GLN A 356 9.30 -24.96 -7.50
N SER A 357 8.39 -24.00 -7.67
CA SER A 357 7.99 -23.57 -9.03
C SER A 357 7.06 -22.38 -8.95
N MET A 358 7.34 -21.36 -9.77
CA MET A 358 6.42 -20.24 -10.05
C MET A 358 5.22 -20.65 -10.92
N SER A 359 4.79 -21.92 -10.85
CA SER A 359 3.84 -22.51 -11.79
C SER A 359 2.69 -23.28 -11.15
N GLU A 360 2.68 -23.37 -9.82
CA GLU A 360 1.65 -24.08 -9.07
C GLU A 360 0.67 -23.11 -8.43
N GLU A 361 -0.60 -23.35 -8.71
CA GLU A 361 -1.71 -22.66 -8.07
C GLU A 361 -1.89 -23.23 -6.65
N GLY A 362 -1.99 -22.36 -5.65
CA GLY A 362 -2.08 -22.77 -4.26
C GLY A 362 -2.80 -21.77 -3.37
N LYS A 363 -3.11 -22.19 -2.15
CA LYS A 363 -3.76 -21.32 -1.14
C LYS A 363 -2.79 -20.42 -0.38
N PHE A 364 -1.50 -20.79 -0.32
CA PHE A 364 -0.42 -20.09 0.40
C PHE A 364 -0.82 -19.66 1.82
N MET A 365 -1.31 -20.63 2.60
CA MET A 365 -1.81 -20.37 3.95
C MET A 365 -0.75 -19.73 4.85
N ASP A 366 0.52 -20.11 4.73
CA ASP A 366 1.64 -19.50 5.44
C ASP A 366 1.71 -17.99 5.22
N LYS A 367 1.49 -17.53 3.99
CA LYS A 367 1.48 -16.10 3.63
C LYS A 367 0.24 -15.38 4.13
N LYS A 368 -0.92 -16.04 4.12
CA LYS A 368 -2.15 -15.50 4.70
C LYS A 368 -2.02 -15.35 6.23
N TYR A 369 -1.49 -16.36 6.91
CA TYR A 369 -1.19 -16.25 8.34
C TYR A 369 -0.19 -15.12 8.63
N HIS A 370 0.85 -14.96 7.80
CA HIS A 370 1.76 -13.81 7.93
C HIS A 370 1.04 -12.47 7.77
N CYS A 371 0.19 -12.32 6.74
CA CYS A 371 -0.63 -11.14 6.49
C CYS A 371 -1.55 -10.76 7.68
N LEU A 372 -2.14 -11.76 8.35
CA LEU A 372 -2.97 -11.54 9.54
C LEU A 372 -2.20 -10.80 10.66
N HIS A 373 -0.91 -11.10 10.81
CA HIS A 373 -0.10 -10.61 11.93
C HIS A 373 0.70 -9.34 11.62
N GLU A 374 0.95 -9.02 10.36
CA GLU A 374 1.92 -7.98 10.03
C GLU A 374 1.42 -6.55 10.27
N PHE A 375 0.12 -6.29 10.08
CA PHE A 375 -0.48 -4.97 10.26
C PHE A 375 -0.63 -4.61 11.74
N THR A 376 -0.06 -3.47 12.11
CA THR A 376 -0.13 -2.93 13.48
C THR A 376 -0.70 -1.51 13.45
N LEU A 377 -1.56 -1.19 14.42
CA LEU A 377 -2.04 0.16 14.67
C LEU A 377 -1.03 0.95 15.53
N TYR A 378 -0.56 2.07 15.01
CA TYR A 378 0.17 3.12 15.69
C TYR A 378 -0.79 4.28 15.95
N GLY A 379 -1.14 4.54 17.20
CA GLY A 379 -2.25 5.41 17.57
C GLY A 379 -2.96 4.92 18.82
N ASP A 380 -3.88 5.73 19.33
CA ASP A 380 -4.79 5.33 20.40
C ASP A 380 -5.86 4.37 19.83
N PRO A 381 -5.95 3.10 20.28
CA PRO A 381 -6.98 2.17 19.82
C PRO A 381 -8.41 2.62 20.15
N ALA A 382 -8.59 3.55 21.10
CA ALA A 382 -9.88 4.14 21.42
C ALA A 382 -10.26 5.32 20.50
N PHE A 383 -9.37 5.76 19.62
CA PHE A 383 -9.66 6.85 18.69
C PHE A 383 -10.78 6.46 17.73
N ASN A 384 -11.86 7.25 17.74
CA ASN A 384 -12.98 7.15 16.81
C ASN A 384 -12.91 8.33 15.81
N PRO A 385 -12.54 8.09 14.54
CA PRO A 385 -12.48 9.15 13.54
C PRO A 385 -13.89 9.60 13.14
N TYR A 386 -14.03 10.84 12.67
CA TYR A 386 -15.31 11.36 12.21
C TYR A 386 -15.79 10.61 10.96
N GLN A 387 -17.10 10.35 10.88
CA GLN A 387 -17.73 9.66 9.76
C GLN A 387 -18.92 10.47 9.23
N PRO A 388 -18.94 10.87 7.95
CA PRO A 388 -20.05 11.61 7.36
C PRO A 388 -21.41 10.91 7.46
N LEU A 389 -21.43 9.57 7.33
CA LEU A 389 -22.65 8.78 7.37
C LEU A 389 -23.34 8.81 8.74
N ASN A 390 -22.57 8.83 9.83
CA ASN A 390 -23.07 8.70 11.19
C ASN A 390 -23.34 10.06 11.87
N GLY A 391 -22.80 11.14 11.31
CA GLY A 391 -23.29 12.50 11.57
C GLY A 391 -22.81 13.17 12.86
N ASP A 392 -21.66 12.75 13.40
CA ASP A 392 -21.12 13.29 14.65
C ASP A 392 -20.41 14.67 14.54
#